data_AF-A0A848LSJ9-F1
#
_entry.id   AF-A0A848LSJ9-F1
#
_cell.length_a   1.000
_cell.length_b   1.000
_cell.length_c   1.000
_cell.angle_alpha   90.00
_cell.angle_beta   90.00
_cell.angle_gamma   90.00
#
_symmetry.space_group_name_H-M   'P 1'
#
loop_
_entity.id
_entity.type
_entity.pdbx_description
1 polymer ?
#
loop_
_entity_poly.entity_id
_entity_poly.type
_entity_poly.pdbx_seq_one_letter_code
_entity_poly.pdbx_strand_id
1 'polypeptide(L)'
;MKAITLRSAAPIHASLALMLSLATLGCGGDDEQPERDMGIVRVRYGDTWKDINAEGRHMFAPGDIPFDTTFTFCRWDTRREDPQENTKGLCVHVDFESFPEGAGPATYTLDGTARHPAEFQYVLNYGTEFEPGPAHAPEVKGAWVKSGCKTEDTSEAAVQQVSGQLVLTENSKDRIAGHLTLAVTGKTGGFCPGDAAEVDIDFEFPR
;
A
#
# COMPACT_ATOMS: atom_id res chain seq x y z
N MET A 1 -44.84 77.70 -23.27
CA MET A 1 -43.56 77.94 -22.55
C MET A 1 -42.51 76.96 -23.06
N LYS A 2 -41.31 77.50 -23.30
CA LYS A 2 -39.98 76.94 -23.65
C LYS A 2 -39.76 75.42 -23.76
N ALA A 3 -39.12 75.06 -24.87
CA ALA A 3 -38.27 73.89 -25.09
C ALA A 3 -37.02 73.88 -24.18
N ILE A 4 -36.31 72.73 -24.12
CA ILE A 4 -34.85 72.59 -24.34
C ILE A 4 -34.42 71.12 -24.15
N THR A 5 -33.83 70.57 -25.22
CA THR A 5 -32.99 69.36 -25.33
C THR A 5 -31.64 69.59 -24.64
N LEU A 6 -30.94 68.56 -24.13
CA LEU A 6 -29.48 68.40 -24.36
C LEU A 6 -28.93 67.05 -23.86
N ARG A 7 -28.11 66.47 -24.74
CA ARG A 7 -27.23 65.30 -24.57
C ARG A 7 -26.02 65.65 -23.69
N SER A 8 -25.41 64.67 -23.03
CA SER A 8 -23.99 64.69 -22.62
C SER A 8 -23.54 63.25 -22.36
N ALA A 9 -22.81 62.58 -23.28
CA ALA A 9 -21.37 62.64 -23.53
C ALA A 9 -20.53 61.88 -22.49
N ALA A 10 -20.03 60.69 -22.90
CA ALA A 10 -18.81 60.11 -22.36
C ALA A 10 -17.59 60.83 -22.98
N PRO A 11 -16.47 60.97 -22.24
CA PRO A 11 -15.26 60.25 -22.66
C PRO A 11 -14.37 59.77 -21.48
N ILE A 12 -13.78 58.58 -21.58
CA ILE A 12 -12.39 58.23 -21.96
C ILE A 12 -11.28 58.80 -21.02
N HIS A 13 -10.43 57.87 -20.58
CA HIS A 13 -9.00 57.95 -20.21
C HIS A 13 -8.68 57.65 -18.74
N ALA A 14 -8.13 56.46 -18.50
CA ALA A 14 -6.81 56.32 -17.90
C ALA A 14 -6.32 54.87 -18.09
N SER A 15 -5.57 54.65 -19.17
CA SER A 15 -4.62 53.55 -19.25
C SER A 15 -3.59 53.75 -18.14
N LEU A 16 -3.49 52.82 -17.19
CA LEU A 16 -2.28 52.65 -16.42
C LEU A 16 -1.91 51.18 -16.39
N ALA A 17 -0.69 50.96 -16.87
CA ALA A 17 -0.05 49.68 -17.10
C ALA A 17 -0.04 48.80 -15.85
N LEU A 18 -0.29 47.51 -16.06
CA LEU A 18 0.41 46.46 -15.32
C LEU A 18 0.78 45.35 -16.31
N MET A 19 1.87 45.61 -17.04
CA MET A 19 2.79 44.55 -17.46
C MET A 19 3.37 43.90 -16.20
N LEU A 20 3.96 42.71 -16.36
CA LEU A 20 4.50 41.78 -15.36
C LEU A 20 3.40 40.86 -14.78
N SER A 21 3.35 39.55 -15.04
CA SER A 21 4.46 38.62 -15.22
C SER A 21 3.98 37.35 -15.95
N LEU A 22 4.38 37.16 -17.21
CA LEU A 22 4.46 35.81 -17.81
C LEU A 22 5.87 35.27 -17.58
N ALA A 23 6.08 34.72 -16.40
CA ALA A 23 7.13 33.76 -16.08
C ALA A 23 6.44 32.85 -15.05
N THR A 24 6.19 31.58 -15.32
CA THR A 24 7.18 30.56 -15.64
C THR A 24 6.54 29.41 -16.42
N LEU A 25 7.03 29.13 -17.64
CA LEU A 25 7.13 27.72 -18.08
C LEU A 25 8.23 27.11 -17.22
N GLY A 26 7.86 26.74 -15.99
CA GLY A 26 8.70 25.95 -15.11
C GLY A 26 8.81 24.56 -15.73
N CYS A 27 10.05 24.09 -15.82
CA CYS A 27 10.43 22.76 -16.27
C CYS A 27 9.46 21.70 -15.78
N GLY A 28 9.13 20.75 -16.67
CA GLY A 28 8.84 19.40 -16.25
C GLY A 28 10.04 18.89 -15.46
N GLY A 29 10.02 19.11 -14.15
CA GLY A 29 10.63 18.16 -13.25
C GLY A 29 9.71 16.95 -13.29
N ASP A 30 10.31 15.77 -13.46
CA ASP A 30 9.66 14.53 -13.07
C ASP A 30 9.23 14.72 -11.60
N ASP A 31 8.00 15.17 -11.39
CA ASP A 31 7.31 15.10 -10.11
C ASP A 31 7.03 13.61 -9.89
N GLU A 32 8.07 12.83 -9.61
CA GLU A 32 7.93 11.55 -8.94
C GLU A 32 7.25 11.88 -7.61
N GLN A 33 5.91 11.75 -7.59
CA GLN A 33 5.16 11.88 -6.37
C GLN A 33 5.75 10.86 -5.39
N PRO A 34 6.21 11.30 -4.21
CA PRO A 34 6.85 10.40 -3.28
C PRO A 34 5.84 9.33 -2.90
N GLU A 35 6.22 8.09 -3.12
CA GLU A 35 5.49 6.94 -2.62
C GLU A 35 5.38 7.07 -1.09
N ARG A 36 4.20 6.83 -0.55
CA ARG A 36 3.96 6.95 0.90
C ARG A 36 3.31 5.67 1.38
N ASP A 37 3.93 5.04 2.36
CA ASP A 37 3.30 4.06 3.22
C ASP A 37 3.42 4.52 4.68
N MET A 38 2.30 4.86 5.31
CA MET A 38 2.27 5.32 6.69
C MET A 38 1.40 4.41 7.52
N GLY A 39 1.78 4.16 8.78
CA GLY A 39 0.94 3.39 9.69
C GLY A 39 1.71 2.38 10.52
N ILE A 40 0.98 1.43 11.08
CA ILE A 40 1.44 0.43 12.04
C ILE A 40 1.60 -0.92 11.34
N VAL A 41 2.75 -1.54 11.56
CA VAL A 41 3.00 -2.94 11.22
C VAL A 41 3.64 -3.56 12.43
N ARG A 42 3.03 -4.59 13.03
CA ARG A 42 3.54 -5.21 14.25
C ARG A 42 3.34 -6.71 14.26
N VAL A 43 4.25 -7.39 14.94
CA VAL A 43 4.26 -8.86 15.09
C VAL A 43 4.35 -9.20 16.57
N ARG A 44 3.58 -10.20 17.02
CA ARG A 44 3.60 -10.67 18.39
C ARG A 44 4.55 -11.85 18.56
N TYR A 45 5.33 -11.84 19.63
CA TYR A 45 6.19 -12.94 20.07
C TYR A 45 5.91 -13.22 21.55
N GLY A 46 5.28 -14.34 21.84
CA GLY A 46 4.70 -14.62 23.15
C GLY A 46 3.69 -13.55 23.54
N ASP A 47 3.98 -12.84 24.63
CA ASP A 47 3.14 -11.74 25.14
C ASP A 47 3.57 -10.35 24.67
N THR A 48 4.63 -10.26 23.84
CA THR A 48 5.20 -8.98 23.43
C THR A 48 4.84 -8.65 21.98
N TRP A 49 4.29 -7.46 21.76
CA TRP A 49 4.17 -6.88 20.42
C TRP A 49 5.44 -6.10 20.06
N LYS A 50 5.97 -6.34 18.86
CA LYS A 50 7.09 -5.60 18.29
C LYS A 50 6.62 -4.84 17.06
N ASP A 51 6.78 -3.52 17.08
CA ASP A 51 6.51 -2.66 15.93
C ASP A 51 7.67 -2.74 14.93
N ILE A 52 7.34 -2.88 13.65
CA ILE A 52 8.27 -2.88 12.52
C ILE A 52 8.32 -1.46 11.94
N ASN A 53 9.10 -0.61 12.60
CA ASN A 53 9.26 0.81 12.27
C ASN A 53 10.39 1.03 11.27
N ALA A 54 10.25 0.46 10.08
CA ALA A 54 11.24 0.55 9.02
C ALA A 54 10.67 1.10 7.72
N GLU A 55 11.57 1.50 6.80
CA GLU A 55 11.18 1.95 5.46
C GLU A 55 10.35 0.85 4.78
N GLY A 56 9.19 1.27 4.26
CA GLY A 56 8.36 0.44 3.41
C GLY A 56 9.04 0.20 2.06
N ARG A 57 8.97 -1.04 1.60
CA ARG A 57 9.08 -1.37 0.19
C ARG A 57 7.76 -1.99 -0.21
N HIS A 58 7.05 -1.33 -1.10
CA HIS A 58 5.92 -1.90 -1.79
C HIS A 58 6.36 -2.42 -3.15
N MET A 59 5.70 -3.48 -3.57
CA MET A 59 5.82 -4.00 -4.92
C MET A 59 4.41 -4.32 -5.40
N PHE A 60 4.01 -3.65 -6.47
CA PHE A 60 2.86 -3.99 -7.28
C PHE A 60 3.39 -4.15 -8.70
N ALA A 61 3.42 -5.39 -9.23
CA ALA A 61 4.12 -5.69 -10.47
C ALA A 61 3.16 -6.27 -11.51
N PRO A 62 2.32 -5.46 -12.20
CA PRO A 62 1.42 -5.99 -13.22
C PRO A 62 2.17 -6.54 -14.46
N GLY A 63 2.12 -7.85 -14.68
CA GLY A 63 2.53 -8.56 -15.92
C GLY A 63 3.83 -9.41 -15.86
N ASP A 64 3.88 -10.46 -16.70
CA ASP A 64 4.95 -11.45 -17.08
C ASP A 64 5.84 -12.09 -16.00
N ILE A 65 5.68 -11.71 -14.74
CA ILE A 65 6.27 -12.35 -13.57
C ILE A 65 5.11 -13.03 -12.82
N PRO A 66 5.26 -14.22 -12.23
CA PRO A 66 4.18 -14.96 -11.53
C PRO A 66 3.51 -14.28 -10.32
N PHE A 67 3.62 -12.96 -10.17
CA PHE A 67 3.09 -12.13 -9.08
C PHE A 67 2.31 -10.91 -9.61
N ASP A 68 1.71 -11.03 -10.80
CA ASP A 68 1.13 -9.93 -11.58
C ASP A 68 -0.04 -9.18 -10.90
N THR A 69 -0.59 -9.76 -9.85
CA THR A 69 -1.83 -9.33 -9.21
C THR A 69 -1.68 -9.28 -7.69
N THR A 70 -0.45 -9.33 -7.18
CA THR A 70 -0.18 -9.29 -5.74
C THR A 70 0.24 -7.90 -5.27
N PHE A 71 -0.52 -7.31 -4.35
CA PHE A 71 -0.03 -6.19 -3.53
C PHE A 71 0.90 -6.73 -2.46
N THR A 72 2.17 -6.32 -2.49
CA THR A 72 3.14 -6.67 -1.46
C THR A 72 3.57 -5.42 -0.71
N PHE A 73 3.37 -5.41 0.61
CA PHE A 73 3.84 -4.34 1.50
C PHE A 73 4.87 -4.93 2.47
N CYS A 74 6.14 -4.61 2.28
CA CYS A 74 7.22 -5.09 3.14
C CYS A 74 7.79 -3.94 3.97
N ARG A 75 7.94 -4.14 5.27
CA ARG A 75 8.78 -3.26 6.10
C ARG A 75 9.96 -4.04 6.61
N TRP A 76 11.16 -3.52 6.40
CA TRP A 76 12.41 -4.19 6.80
C TRP A 76 13.35 -3.25 7.53
N ASP A 77 13.63 -3.52 8.79
CA ASP A 77 14.64 -2.81 9.57
C ASP A 77 16.04 -3.14 9.04
N THR A 78 16.56 -2.21 8.23
CA THR A 78 17.89 -2.26 7.65
C THR A 78 18.96 -1.73 8.59
N ARG A 79 18.61 -1.24 9.80
CA ARG A 79 19.58 -0.66 10.74
C ARG A 79 20.55 -1.75 11.19
N ARG A 80 21.82 -1.49 10.90
CA ARG A 80 22.92 -2.45 11.00
C ARG A 80 23.38 -2.70 12.45
N GLU A 81 22.93 -1.86 13.38
CA GLU A 81 23.54 -1.67 14.69
C GLU A 81 22.87 -2.40 15.85
N ASP A 82 21.71 -3.06 15.64
CA ASP A 82 21.12 -3.92 16.66
C ASP A 82 21.18 -5.41 16.27
N PRO A 83 22.16 -6.15 16.81
CA PRO A 83 22.29 -7.59 16.59
C PRO A 83 21.38 -8.43 17.52
N GLN A 84 20.51 -7.85 18.34
CA GLN A 84 19.56 -8.64 19.16
C GLN A 84 18.19 -8.86 18.49
N GLU A 85 18.05 -10.06 17.92
CA GLU A 85 16.94 -11.01 18.14
C GLU A 85 15.50 -10.74 17.60
N ASN A 86 15.21 -11.49 16.53
CA ASN A 86 13.95 -12.23 16.26
C ASN A 86 12.92 -11.65 15.28
N THR A 87 13.08 -10.46 14.72
CA THR A 87 12.34 -10.03 13.51
C THR A 87 13.05 -8.84 12.90
N LYS A 88 13.32 -8.87 11.59
CA LYS A 88 13.80 -7.68 10.87
C LYS A 88 12.79 -7.18 9.86
N GLY A 89 11.76 -7.94 9.53
CA GLY A 89 10.71 -7.40 8.69
C GLY A 89 9.45 -8.25 8.63
N LEU A 90 8.42 -7.63 8.08
CA LEU A 90 7.15 -8.26 7.75
C LEU A 90 6.77 -7.85 6.33
N CYS A 91 6.44 -8.83 5.50
CA CYS A 91 5.78 -8.62 4.23
C CYS A 91 4.31 -9.05 4.35
N VAL A 92 3.42 -8.21 3.89
CA VAL A 92 2.00 -8.47 3.73
C VAL A 92 1.73 -8.68 2.26
N HIS A 93 0.99 -9.72 1.92
CA HIS A 93 0.63 -10.05 0.56
C HIS A 93 -0.89 -10.11 0.44
N VAL A 94 -1.44 -9.42 -0.57
CA VAL A 94 -2.83 -9.54 -0.99
C VAL A 94 -2.82 -9.89 -2.47
N ASP A 95 -3.19 -11.12 -2.78
CA ASP A 95 -3.16 -11.70 -4.12
C ASP A 95 -4.55 -11.68 -4.74
N PHE A 96 -4.68 -11.20 -5.96
CA PHE A 96 -5.95 -11.14 -6.69
C PHE A 96 -6.02 -12.24 -7.76
N GLU A 97 -7.22 -12.75 -8.05
CA GLU A 97 -7.41 -13.62 -9.24
C GLU A 97 -7.24 -12.82 -10.54
N SER A 98 -7.73 -11.58 -10.51
CA SER A 98 -7.51 -10.57 -11.54
C SER A 98 -7.71 -9.21 -10.90
N PHE A 99 -6.78 -8.28 -11.06
CA PHE A 99 -6.94 -6.95 -10.48
C PHE A 99 -7.69 -6.01 -11.44
N PRO A 100 -8.84 -5.42 -11.04
CA PRO A 100 -9.64 -4.56 -11.91
C PRO A 100 -9.04 -3.16 -12.01
N GLU A 101 -7.97 -3.03 -12.78
CA GLU A 101 -7.26 -1.77 -12.97
C GLU A 101 -8.14 -0.65 -13.52
N GLY A 102 -8.03 0.53 -12.91
CA GLY A 102 -8.75 1.72 -13.37
C GLY A 102 -10.25 1.67 -13.12
N ALA A 103 -10.76 0.68 -12.38
CA ALA A 103 -12.18 0.53 -12.08
C ALA A 103 -12.71 1.54 -11.05
N GLY A 104 -11.84 2.37 -10.47
CA GLY A 104 -12.19 3.33 -9.43
C GLY A 104 -12.17 2.74 -8.01
N PRO A 105 -12.65 3.49 -7.01
CA PRO A 105 -12.61 3.10 -5.61
C PRO A 105 -13.30 1.76 -5.34
N ALA A 106 -12.73 0.95 -4.46
CA ALA A 106 -13.23 -0.38 -4.15
C ALA A 106 -12.89 -0.77 -2.70
N THR A 107 -13.58 -1.79 -2.17
CA THR A 107 -13.29 -2.36 -0.86
C THR A 107 -13.33 -3.88 -0.95
N TYR A 108 -12.26 -4.52 -0.50
CA TYR A 108 -12.10 -5.97 -0.53
C TYR A 108 -11.96 -6.49 0.89
N THR A 109 -12.88 -7.37 1.30
CA THR A 109 -12.81 -8.05 2.59
C THR A 109 -11.82 -9.21 2.51
N LEU A 110 -10.88 -9.24 3.46
CA LEU A 110 -9.87 -10.28 3.58
C LEU A 110 -10.28 -11.17 4.75
N ASP A 111 -10.56 -12.44 4.49
CA ASP A 111 -11.08 -13.38 5.48
C ASP A 111 -10.70 -14.79 5.03
N GLY A 112 -10.03 -15.58 5.87
CA GLY A 112 -9.69 -16.94 5.52
C GLY A 112 -8.49 -17.50 6.26
N THR A 113 -8.04 -18.67 5.81
CA THR A 113 -6.91 -19.38 6.39
C THR A 113 -5.77 -19.50 5.38
N ALA A 114 -4.59 -18.98 5.72
CA ALA A 114 -3.38 -19.21 4.95
C ALA A 114 -2.54 -20.35 5.56
N ARG A 115 -1.98 -21.20 4.70
CA ARG A 115 -1.09 -22.31 5.09
C ARG A 115 0.23 -22.16 4.36
N HIS A 116 1.32 -22.09 5.13
CA HIS A 116 2.68 -22.06 4.61
C HIS A 116 3.34 -23.42 4.85
N PRO A 117 4.00 -23.99 3.83
CA PRO A 117 4.79 -25.20 3.99
C PRO A 117 6.05 -24.89 4.81
N ALA A 118 6.64 -25.92 5.43
CA ALA A 118 7.92 -25.81 6.13
C ALA A 118 9.12 -25.64 5.17
N GLU A 119 8.90 -25.68 3.86
CA GLU A 119 9.97 -25.72 2.87
C GLU A 119 10.65 -24.37 2.65
N PHE A 120 11.98 -24.43 2.59
CA PHE A 120 12.88 -23.31 2.37
C PHE A 120 12.73 -22.80 0.93
N GLN A 121 12.05 -21.68 0.73
CA GLN A 121 11.96 -21.08 -0.59
C GLN A 121 12.19 -19.56 -0.54
N TYR A 122 13.32 -19.13 -1.11
CA TYR A 122 13.62 -17.74 -1.45
C TYR A 122 12.60 -17.11 -2.41
N VAL A 123 11.72 -17.93 -3.00
CA VAL A 123 10.69 -17.48 -3.93
C VAL A 123 9.53 -16.89 -3.12
N LEU A 124 9.33 -15.58 -3.28
CA LEU A 124 8.17 -14.85 -2.76
C LEU A 124 6.91 -15.66 -3.16
N ASN A 125 6.01 -15.89 -2.20
CA ASN A 125 4.68 -16.49 -2.41
C ASN A 125 4.57 -17.98 -2.84
N TYR A 126 5.65 -18.69 -3.17
CA TYR A 126 5.50 -20.08 -3.62
C TYR A 126 4.98 -21.01 -2.50
N GLY A 127 4.04 -21.89 -2.87
CA GLY A 127 3.49 -22.93 -2.00
C GLY A 127 2.55 -22.47 -0.89
N THR A 128 2.21 -21.17 -0.80
CA THR A 128 1.20 -20.73 0.16
C THR A 128 -0.20 -21.07 -0.35
N GLU A 129 -0.93 -21.88 0.40
CA GLU A 129 -2.33 -22.19 0.12
C GLU A 129 -3.22 -21.26 0.92
N PHE A 130 -4.31 -20.80 0.31
CA PHE A 130 -5.31 -19.96 0.98
C PHE A 130 -6.69 -20.59 0.83
N GLU A 131 -7.39 -20.73 1.96
CA GLU A 131 -8.77 -21.19 2.03
C GLU A 131 -9.65 -19.99 2.40
N PRO A 132 -10.45 -19.45 1.45
CA PRO A 132 -11.24 -18.25 1.69
C PRO A 132 -12.36 -18.51 2.69
N GLY A 133 -12.55 -17.56 3.60
CA GLY A 133 -13.66 -17.58 4.55
C GLY A 133 -14.97 -17.05 3.94
N PRO A 134 -16.11 -17.17 4.66
CA PRO A 134 -17.42 -16.82 4.14
C PRO A 134 -17.58 -15.33 3.75
N ALA A 135 -16.79 -14.45 4.35
CA ALA A 135 -16.84 -13.02 4.08
C ALA A 135 -15.78 -12.56 3.06
N HIS A 136 -14.95 -13.48 2.53
CA HIS A 136 -13.87 -13.12 1.63
C HIS A 136 -14.39 -12.53 0.32
N ALA A 137 -13.72 -11.47 -0.16
CA ALA A 137 -14.02 -10.90 -1.46
C ALA A 137 -13.66 -11.90 -2.58
N PRO A 138 -14.58 -12.21 -3.51
CA PRO A 138 -14.35 -13.22 -4.55
C PRO A 138 -13.27 -12.84 -5.58
N GLU A 139 -12.90 -11.57 -5.67
CA GLU A 139 -11.82 -11.07 -6.54
C GLU A 139 -10.43 -11.32 -5.95
N VAL A 140 -10.35 -11.54 -4.63
CA VAL A 140 -9.10 -11.81 -3.91
C VAL A 140 -8.89 -13.31 -3.86
N LYS A 141 -7.71 -13.73 -4.33
CA LYS A 141 -7.26 -15.12 -4.29
C LYS A 141 -6.76 -15.52 -2.91
N GLY A 142 -6.13 -14.58 -2.20
CA GLY A 142 -5.79 -14.78 -0.80
C GLY A 142 -5.01 -13.62 -0.18
N ALA A 143 -4.84 -13.68 1.13
CA ALA A 143 -4.00 -12.75 1.87
C ALA A 143 -3.21 -13.48 2.96
N TRP A 144 -1.95 -13.08 3.18
CA TRP A 144 -1.10 -13.68 4.20
C TRP A 144 0.04 -12.74 4.59
N VAL A 145 0.73 -13.09 5.69
CA VAL A 145 1.93 -12.38 6.12
C VAL A 145 3.14 -13.30 6.21
N LYS A 146 4.32 -12.76 5.89
CA LYS A 146 5.61 -13.42 6.05
C LYS A 146 6.55 -12.55 6.87
N SER A 147 6.95 -13.04 8.02
CA SER A 147 7.98 -12.45 8.87
C SER A 147 9.37 -12.94 8.47
N GLY A 148 10.33 -12.03 8.40
CA GLY A 148 11.73 -12.35 8.07
C GLY A 148 12.72 -11.87 9.13
N CYS A 149 13.88 -12.51 9.17
CA CYS A 149 15.02 -12.16 10.01
C CYS A 149 16.32 -12.54 9.30
N LYS A 150 17.47 -12.13 9.85
CA LYS A 150 18.79 -12.28 9.21
C LYS A 150 19.31 -13.73 9.21
N THR A 151 18.87 -14.55 10.17
CA THR A 151 19.21 -15.97 10.26
C THR A 151 18.17 -16.74 9.48
N GLU A 152 18.58 -17.32 8.35
CA GLU A 152 17.68 -18.04 7.43
C GLU A 152 17.44 -19.50 7.87
N ASP A 153 17.79 -19.87 9.11
CA ASP A 153 18.15 -21.26 9.38
C ASP A 153 17.00 -22.28 9.35
N THR A 154 15.72 -21.90 9.49
CA THR A 154 14.59 -22.82 9.24
C THR A 154 13.27 -22.06 9.05
N SER A 155 12.52 -22.36 7.99
CA SER A 155 11.08 -22.06 7.93
C SER A 155 10.30 -23.19 8.58
N GLU A 156 9.32 -22.85 9.41
CA GLU A 156 8.36 -23.83 9.93
C GLU A 156 7.05 -23.77 9.12
N ALA A 157 6.34 -24.89 9.07
CA ALA A 157 4.98 -24.86 8.55
C ALA A 157 4.13 -23.96 9.46
N ALA A 158 3.34 -23.10 8.85
CA ALA A 158 2.57 -22.10 9.57
C ALA A 158 1.13 -22.08 9.10
N VAL A 159 0.20 -21.89 10.04
CA VAL A 159 -1.22 -21.70 9.75
C VAL A 159 -1.65 -20.38 10.35
N GLN A 160 -2.25 -19.54 9.52
CA GLN A 160 -2.68 -18.19 9.84
C GLN A 160 -4.17 -18.08 9.60
N GLN A 161 -4.91 -17.59 10.58
CA GLN A 161 -6.23 -17.03 10.37
C GLN A 161 -6.07 -15.55 10.06
N VAL A 162 -6.64 -15.11 8.94
CA VAL A 162 -6.48 -13.77 8.39
C VAL A 162 -7.85 -13.10 8.37
N SER A 163 -7.91 -11.87 8.87
CA SER A 163 -9.12 -11.04 8.83
C SER A 163 -8.74 -9.58 8.61
N GLY A 164 -9.48 -8.84 7.79
CA GLY A 164 -9.15 -7.45 7.50
C GLY A 164 -9.83 -6.91 6.25
N GLN A 165 -9.37 -5.76 5.79
CA GLN A 165 -9.91 -5.08 4.60
C GLN A 165 -8.81 -4.32 3.86
N LEU A 166 -8.87 -4.40 2.52
CA LEU A 166 -8.17 -3.50 1.62
C LEU A 166 -9.17 -2.52 1.01
N VAL A 167 -9.04 -1.24 1.34
CA VAL A 167 -9.88 -0.15 0.81
C VAL A 167 -9.05 0.64 -0.18
N LEU A 168 -9.45 0.62 -1.45
CA LEU A 168 -8.89 1.51 -2.48
C LEU A 168 -9.72 2.78 -2.51
N THR A 169 -9.14 3.90 -2.08
CA THR A 169 -9.75 5.23 -2.24
C THR A 169 -9.51 5.80 -3.63
N GLU A 170 -8.44 5.34 -4.30
CA GLU A 170 -8.16 5.62 -5.70
C GLU A 170 -7.58 4.36 -6.39
N ASN A 171 -8.10 4.04 -7.57
CA ASN A 171 -7.58 3.02 -8.47
C ASN A 171 -7.80 3.53 -9.89
N SER A 172 -6.92 4.43 -10.31
CA SER A 172 -6.88 5.01 -11.64
C SER A 172 -5.76 4.36 -12.46
N LYS A 173 -5.60 4.81 -13.71
CA LYS A 173 -4.50 4.38 -14.58
C LYS A 173 -3.14 4.91 -14.14
N ASP A 174 -3.14 6.01 -13.38
CA ASP A 174 -1.93 6.76 -13.07
C ASP A 174 -1.56 6.65 -11.58
N ARG A 175 -2.51 6.23 -10.73
CA ARG A 175 -2.33 6.23 -9.28
C ARG A 175 -3.19 5.17 -8.60
N ILE A 176 -2.63 4.58 -7.54
CA ILE A 176 -3.37 3.76 -6.59
C ILE A 176 -3.13 4.35 -5.20
N ALA A 177 -4.23 4.54 -4.46
CA ALA A 177 -4.18 4.97 -3.07
C ALA A 177 -5.24 4.23 -2.26
N GLY A 178 -4.94 3.99 -0.99
CA GLY A 178 -5.85 3.25 -0.16
C GLY A 178 -5.36 3.02 1.26
N HIS A 179 -6.03 2.10 1.92
CA HIS A 179 -5.82 1.72 3.30
C HIS A 179 -5.94 0.21 3.43
N LEU A 180 -5.00 -0.42 4.13
CA LEU A 180 -4.99 -1.84 4.43
C LEU A 180 -5.03 -2.06 5.94
N THR A 181 -6.05 -2.76 6.40
CA THR A 181 -6.12 -3.33 7.74
C THR A 181 -6.03 -4.85 7.66
N LEU A 182 -5.21 -5.45 8.53
CA LEU A 182 -5.08 -6.90 8.63
C LEU A 182 -4.79 -7.29 10.07
N ALA A 183 -5.52 -8.28 10.57
CA ALA A 183 -5.22 -8.99 11.80
C ALA A 183 -4.99 -10.46 11.46
N VAL A 184 -3.86 -10.99 11.92
CA VAL A 184 -3.46 -12.38 11.73
C VAL A 184 -3.31 -13.04 13.09
N THR A 185 -3.98 -14.18 13.27
CA THR A 185 -3.78 -15.04 14.45
C THR A 185 -3.20 -16.39 14.02
N GLY A 186 -2.32 -16.95 14.85
CA GLY A 186 -1.52 -18.11 14.48
C GLY A 186 -0.13 -17.70 14.01
N LYS A 187 0.70 -18.70 13.69
CA LYS A 187 2.10 -18.47 13.34
C LYS A 187 2.20 -17.71 12.03
N THR A 188 2.94 -16.60 11.98
CA THR A 188 3.28 -15.94 10.70
C THR A 188 4.20 -16.83 9.88
N GLY A 189 4.25 -16.67 8.56
CA GLY A 189 5.12 -17.47 7.68
C GLY A 189 6.55 -16.91 7.67
N GLY A 190 7.49 -17.66 7.08
CA GLY A 190 8.87 -17.19 6.85
C GLY A 190 9.88 -17.65 7.91
N PHE A 191 11.00 -16.93 8.02
CA PHE A 191 12.19 -17.37 8.75
C PHE A 191 12.15 -17.13 10.26
N CYS A 192 11.34 -16.17 10.73
CA CYS A 192 11.16 -15.89 12.15
C CYS A 192 9.68 -15.71 12.50
N PRO A 193 8.91 -16.82 12.52
CA PRO A 193 7.47 -16.80 12.72
C PRO A 193 7.09 -16.22 14.09
N GLY A 194 6.30 -15.15 14.10
CA GLY A 194 5.60 -14.64 15.28
C GLY A 194 4.27 -15.37 15.52
N ASP A 195 3.62 -15.10 16.64
CA ASP A 195 2.37 -15.74 17.09
C ASP A 195 1.09 -15.01 16.63
N ALA A 196 1.25 -13.80 16.12
CA ALA A 196 0.20 -12.97 15.52
C ALA A 196 0.84 -11.80 14.76
N ALA A 197 0.09 -11.15 13.88
CA ALA A 197 0.49 -9.89 13.27
C ALA A 197 -0.70 -8.94 13.14
N GLU A 198 -0.41 -7.64 13.14
CA GLU A 198 -1.37 -6.59 12.86
C GLU A 198 -0.77 -5.56 11.91
N VAL A 199 -1.59 -5.12 10.98
CA VAL A 199 -1.24 -4.19 9.91
C VAL A 199 -2.36 -3.17 9.81
N ASP A 200 -1.98 -1.91 9.79
CA ASP A 200 -2.85 -0.76 9.60
C ASP A 200 -2.02 0.26 8.84
N ILE A 201 -2.13 0.29 7.52
CA ILE A 201 -1.30 1.14 6.65
C ILE A 201 -2.16 1.91 5.65
N ASP A 202 -1.90 3.22 5.57
CA ASP A 202 -2.26 4.04 4.42
C ASP A 202 -1.17 3.93 3.37
N PHE A 203 -1.55 3.82 2.11
CA PHE A 203 -0.60 3.75 1.01
C PHE A 203 -1.02 4.61 -0.17
N GLU A 204 -0.02 5.10 -0.88
CA GLU A 204 -0.16 5.86 -2.12
C GLU A 204 1.07 5.66 -2.99
N PHE A 205 0.87 5.28 -4.25
CA PHE A 205 1.94 5.15 -5.23
C PHE A 205 1.46 5.46 -6.66
N PRO A 206 2.35 5.99 -7.52
CA PRO A 206 2.11 6.08 -8.94
C PRO A 206 2.00 4.67 -9.56
N ARG A 207 1.40 4.59 -10.75
CA ARG A 207 1.40 3.37 -11.57
C ARG A 207 2.42 3.43 -12.70
#